data_AF-A0A945Y2K0-F1
#
_entry.id   AF-A0A945Y2K0-F1
#
_cell.length_a   1.000
_cell.length_b   1.000
_cell.length_c   1.000
_cell.angle_alpha   90.00
_cell.angle_beta   90.00
_cell.angle_gamma   90.00
#
_symmetry.space_group_name_H-M   'P 1'
#
loop_
_entity.id
_entity.type
_entity.pdbx_description
1 polymer ?
#
loop_
_entity_poly.entity_id
_entity_poly.type
_entity_poly.pdbx_seq_one_letter_code
_entity_poly.pdbx_strand_id
1 'polypeptide(L)'
;MTDADDERPTAFDEGSFRDPLSRVVHAQDRVLRVLRGDGVADFETLESSAFWVEAQADGSVVATGRTEVPNALVESGWEAALEHERIPVISYPYEWTFSMLQDTALQQLRLTRMALADRLLTKDATPFNSQFMGAAPVFVDVGSFERLRPNEPWRGYRQFCELFYNPLLLQAAANMPFQPWLRGSLRGISPEVTRSLLPARRRVGRGAFVNVVLHSRLERKYSNNSRDVTGEIRRAGFNPKLIESQLAKLEKVVGGLDWAEASSTWSEYTDRSHYGERDLDAKATFVGEVASAVPRSQVLDLGANDGYFSRIASEHAKYVIAVDSDALVIDRLYRSLRAEGNRSVLPLYSDLVDSSPSLGWRSQERPAFTSRVSPDLVLALALVHHLAITDTVP
;
A
#
# COMPACT_ATOMS: atom_id res chain seq x y z
N MET A 1 -42.51 -4.23 3.64
CA MET A 1 -41.50 -3.40 2.96
C MET A 1 -40.54 -4.40 2.36
N THR A 2 -40.72 -4.67 1.07
CA THR A 2 -40.30 -5.88 0.38
C THR A 2 -38.82 -5.87 -0.04
N ASP A 3 -38.21 -7.05 0.01
CA ASP A 3 -36.86 -7.47 -0.40
C ASP A 3 -36.45 -7.03 -1.82
N ALA A 4 -36.26 -5.73 -2.05
CA ALA A 4 -35.83 -5.20 -3.35
C ALA A 4 -34.35 -4.76 -3.38
N ASP A 5 -33.61 -4.91 -2.26
CA ASP A 5 -32.16 -4.65 -2.20
C ASP A 5 -31.30 -5.91 -2.43
N ASP A 6 -31.91 -7.09 -2.47
CA ASP A 6 -31.20 -8.40 -2.46
C ASP A 6 -30.93 -8.98 -3.88
N GLU A 7 -31.40 -8.31 -4.94
CA GLU A 7 -31.24 -8.78 -6.34
C GLU A 7 -30.05 -8.15 -7.10
N ARG A 8 -29.22 -7.33 -6.45
CA ARG A 8 -28.11 -6.64 -7.15
C ARG A 8 -26.85 -7.50 -7.17
N PRO A 9 -26.08 -7.50 -8.29
CA PRO A 9 -24.90 -8.35 -8.42
C PRO A 9 -23.85 -8.02 -7.36
N THR A 10 -23.69 -8.92 -6.40
CA THR A 10 -22.55 -8.97 -5.48
C THR A 10 -21.36 -9.57 -6.23
N ALA A 11 -20.47 -8.73 -6.74
CA ALA A 11 -19.26 -9.21 -7.40
C ALA A 11 -18.16 -9.35 -6.36
N PHE A 12 -17.57 -10.55 -6.28
CA PHE A 12 -16.34 -10.73 -5.50
C PHE A 12 -15.21 -9.92 -6.12
N ASP A 13 -14.40 -9.30 -5.26
CA ASP A 13 -13.14 -8.70 -5.68
C ASP A 13 -12.19 -9.81 -6.16
N GLU A 14 -11.72 -9.68 -7.40
CA GLU A 14 -10.79 -10.61 -8.07
C GLU A 14 -9.40 -10.63 -7.43
N GLY A 15 -9.09 -9.67 -6.55
CA GLY A 15 -7.87 -9.59 -5.76
C GLY A 15 -7.93 -10.32 -4.42
N SER A 16 -9.13 -10.66 -3.94
CA SER A 16 -9.36 -11.15 -2.58
C SER A 16 -9.30 -12.68 -2.42
N PHE A 17 -9.20 -13.45 -3.50
CA PHE A 17 -9.33 -14.92 -3.48
C PHE A 17 -8.23 -15.68 -2.69
N ARG A 18 -7.12 -15.02 -2.35
CA ARG A 18 -5.97 -15.66 -1.71
C ARG A 18 -6.27 -16.13 -0.29
N ASP A 19 -7.24 -15.53 0.37
CA ASP A 19 -7.72 -15.96 1.67
C ASP A 19 -9.01 -16.80 1.52
N PRO A 20 -8.98 -18.10 1.83
CA PRO A 20 -10.18 -18.93 1.76
C PRO A 20 -11.19 -18.66 2.89
N LEU A 21 -10.82 -17.89 3.92
CA LEU A 21 -11.67 -17.56 5.07
C LEU A 21 -12.25 -16.15 5.03
N SER A 22 -11.75 -15.29 4.14
CA SER A 22 -12.19 -13.91 3.97
C SER A 22 -12.19 -13.51 2.50
N ARG A 23 -13.27 -12.88 2.03
CA ARG A 23 -13.34 -12.30 0.67
C ARG A 23 -13.92 -10.89 0.70
N VAL A 24 -13.52 -10.06 -0.26
CA VAL A 24 -14.11 -8.73 -0.46
C VAL A 24 -15.19 -8.83 -1.54
N VAL A 25 -16.29 -8.12 -1.34
CA VAL A 25 -17.44 -8.05 -2.24
C VAL A 25 -17.78 -6.59 -2.44
N HIS A 26 -17.93 -6.19 -3.70
CA HIS A 26 -18.42 -4.85 -4.05
C HIS A 26 -19.92 -4.93 -4.30
N ALA A 27 -20.68 -4.16 -3.55
CA ALA A 27 -22.13 -4.02 -3.68
C ALA A 27 -22.47 -2.54 -3.91
N GLN A 28 -22.39 -2.11 -5.16
CA GLN A 28 -22.47 -0.70 -5.56
C GLN A 28 -21.41 0.17 -4.84
N ASP A 29 -21.85 1.11 -4.01
CA ASP A 29 -20.99 2.00 -3.24
C ASP A 29 -20.43 1.33 -1.98
N ARG A 30 -21.01 0.20 -1.55
CA ARG A 30 -20.61 -0.53 -0.35
C ARG A 30 -19.46 -1.48 -0.63
N VAL A 31 -18.52 -1.54 0.30
CA VAL A 31 -17.41 -2.50 0.29
C VAL A 31 -17.62 -3.46 1.46
N LEU A 32 -17.98 -4.69 1.14
CA LEU A 32 -18.21 -5.72 2.14
C LEU A 32 -17.01 -6.67 2.23
N ARG A 33 -16.73 -7.17 3.42
CA ARG A 33 -15.83 -8.29 3.65
C ARG A 33 -16.61 -9.41 4.31
N VAL A 34 -16.71 -10.53 3.63
CA VAL A 34 -17.38 -11.73 4.13
C VAL A 34 -16.39 -12.70 4.74
N LEU A 35 -16.80 -13.34 5.83
CA LEU A 35 -16.00 -14.25 6.65
C LEU A 35 -16.71 -15.59 6.83
N ARG A 36 -15.94 -16.66 7.04
CA ARG A 36 -16.47 -18.00 7.37
C ARG A 36 -15.52 -18.79 8.26
N GLY A 37 -16.06 -19.77 9.00
CA GLY A 37 -15.29 -20.66 9.86
C GLY A 37 -14.34 -19.92 10.80
N ASP A 38 -13.06 -20.31 10.80
CA ASP A 38 -12.03 -19.71 11.67
C ASP A 38 -11.89 -18.19 11.49
N GLY A 39 -12.19 -17.65 10.30
CA GLY A 39 -12.13 -16.20 10.03
C GLY A 39 -13.15 -15.40 10.84
N VAL A 40 -14.31 -15.99 11.16
CA VAL A 40 -15.32 -15.36 12.03
C VAL A 40 -14.79 -15.29 13.45
N ALA A 41 -14.24 -16.39 13.97
CA ALA A 41 -13.70 -16.47 15.32
C ALA A 41 -12.45 -15.60 15.52
N ASP A 42 -11.62 -15.47 14.48
CA ASP A 42 -10.48 -14.55 14.46
C ASP A 42 -10.95 -13.09 14.55
N PHE A 43 -11.97 -12.71 13.76
CA PHE A 43 -12.54 -11.37 13.79
C PHE A 43 -13.25 -11.06 15.11
N GLU A 44 -13.99 -12.00 15.70
CA GLU A 44 -14.61 -11.81 17.02
C GLU A 44 -13.57 -11.50 18.11
N THR A 45 -12.43 -12.19 18.06
CA THR A 45 -11.31 -11.91 18.96
C THR A 45 -10.73 -10.52 18.69
N LEU A 46 -10.51 -10.18 17.42
CA LEU A 46 -10.04 -8.86 17.01
C LEU A 46 -10.96 -7.75 17.50
N GLU A 47 -12.25 -7.84 17.21
CA GLU A 47 -13.26 -6.83 17.54
C GLU A 47 -13.34 -6.56 19.06
N SER A 48 -13.11 -7.60 19.88
CA SER A 48 -13.08 -7.49 21.34
C SER A 48 -11.78 -6.94 21.93
N SER A 49 -10.74 -6.75 21.11
CA SER A 49 -9.40 -6.36 21.56
C SER A 49 -9.26 -4.85 21.80
N ALA A 50 -8.35 -4.46 22.71
CA ALA A 50 -8.05 -3.05 22.96
C ALA A 50 -7.34 -2.43 21.75
N PHE A 51 -6.49 -3.20 21.08
CA PHE A 51 -5.84 -2.89 19.82
C PHE A 51 -6.85 -2.41 18.76
N TRP A 52 -7.95 -3.14 18.58
CA TRP A 52 -8.93 -2.80 17.55
C TRP A 52 -9.59 -1.45 17.81
N VAL A 53 -9.96 -1.16 19.06
CA VAL A 53 -10.53 0.12 19.45
C VAL A 53 -9.55 1.27 19.18
N GLU A 54 -8.27 1.11 19.54
CA GLU A 54 -7.23 2.12 19.29
C GLU A 54 -7.00 2.33 17.79
N ALA A 55 -6.87 1.25 17.01
CA ALA A 55 -6.57 1.30 15.58
C ALA A 55 -7.73 1.84 14.72
N GLN A 56 -8.98 1.58 15.14
CA GLN A 56 -10.16 2.21 14.55
C GLN A 56 -10.21 3.71 14.87
N ALA A 57 -9.90 4.09 16.11
CA ALA A 57 -9.97 5.48 16.55
C ALA A 57 -8.90 6.38 15.92
N ASP A 58 -7.67 5.89 15.75
CA ASP A 58 -6.59 6.65 15.11
C ASP A 58 -6.60 6.59 13.56
N GLY A 59 -7.48 5.76 13.00
CA GLY A 59 -7.65 5.56 11.56
C GLY A 59 -6.49 4.82 10.90
N SER A 60 -5.66 4.12 11.67
CA SER A 60 -4.58 3.28 11.13
C SER A 60 -5.10 2.00 10.48
N VAL A 61 -6.29 1.55 10.85
CA VAL A 61 -7.07 0.52 10.16
C VAL A 61 -8.32 1.17 9.57
N VAL A 62 -8.76 0.67 8.41
CA VAL A 62 -9.98 1.15 7.76
C VAL A 62 -11.18 1.05 8.69
N ALA A 63 -12.03 2.09 8.70
CA ALA A 63 -13.24 2.06 9.50
C ALA A 63 -14.09 0.86 9.11
N THR A 64 -14.39 -0.01 10.08
CA THR A 64 -15.01 -1.31 9.84
C THR A 64 -16.13 -1.55 10.85
N GLY A 65 -17.32 -1.91 10.37
CA GLY A 65 -18.45 -2.30 11.22
C GLY A 65 -19.09 -3.61 10.79
N ARG A 66 -19.81 -4.30 11.67
CA ARG A 66 -20.63 -5.46 11.30
C ARG A 66 -21.84 -5.02 10.47
N THR A 67 -22.22 -5.86 9.51
CA THR A 67 -23.47 -5.73 8.74
C THR A 67 -24.10 -7.10 8.55
N GLU A 68 -25.37 -7.13 8.13
CA GLU A 68 -26.03 -8.35 7.70
C GLU A 68 -25.34 -8.95 6.46
N VAL A 69 -25.29 -10.28 6.41
CA VAL A 69 -24.78 -11.03 5.26
C VAL A 69 -25.86 -11.05 4.17
N PRO A 70 -25.57 -10.60 2.94
CA PRO A 70 -26.50 -10.76 1.82
C PRO A 70 -26.93 -12.21 1.62
N ASN A 71 -28.20 -12.48 1.33
CA ASN A 71 -28.74 -13.85 1.31
C ASN A 71 -28.01 -14.75 0.29
N ALA A 72 -27.68 -14.21 -0.89
CA ALA A 72 -26.91 -14.91 -1.92
C ALA A 72 -25.53 -15.40 -1.42
N LEU A 73 -24.92 -14.70 -0.45
CA LEU A 73 -23.64 -15.08 0.14
C LEU A 73 -23.82 -16.09 1.28
N VAL A 74 -24.93 -16.05 2.01
CA VAL A 74 -25.30 -17.09 2.99
C VAL A 74 -25.45 -18.44 2.32
N GLU A 75 -26.15 -18.51 1.18
CA GLU A 75 -26.31 -19.73 0.38
C GLU A 75 -24.96 -20.30 -0.10
N SER A 76 -23.96 -19.43 -0.24
CA SER A 76 -22.58 -19.78 -0.62
C SER A 76 -21.68 -20.15 0.57
N GLY A 77 -22.23 -20.22 1.78
CA GLY A 77 -21.52 -20.63 3.00
C GLY A 77 -20.71 -19.53 3.70
N TRP A 78 -21.06 -18.26 3.48
CA TRP A 78 -20.51 -17.13 4.25
C TRP A 78 -21.35 -16.89 5.50
N GLU A 79 -20.68 -16.68 6.64
CA GLU A 79 -21.32 -16.70 7.97
C GLU A 79 -21.41 -15.31 8.60
N ALA A 80 -20.49 -14.40 8.25
CA ALA A 80 -20.48 -13.02 8.74
C ALA A 80 -20.07 -12.03 7.65
N ALA A 81 -20.50 -10.77 7.79
CA ALA A 81 -20.17 -9.68 6.89
C ALA A 81 -19.76 -8.43 7.67
N LEU A 82 -18.73 -7.78 7.17
CA LEU A 82 -18.22 -6.50 7.65
C LEU A 82 -18.38 -5.48 6.53
N GLU A 83 -18.67 -4.24 6.89
CA GLU A 83 -18.69 -3.11 5.96
C GLU A 83 -17.47 -2.22 6.24
N HIS A 84 -16.69 -1.98 5.18
CA HIS A 84 -15.52 -1.11 5.20
C HIS A 84 -15.88 0.26 4.68
N GLU A 85 -15.32 1.30 5.28
CA GLU A 85 -15.23 2.61 4.63
C GLU A 85 -14.50 2.48 3.30
N ARG A 86 -15.07 3.09 2.26
CA ARG A 86 -14.55 3.00 0.90
C ARG A 86 -13.31 3.88 0.75
N ILE A 87 -12.18 3.25 0.43
CA ILE A 87 -11.00 3.98 -0.04
C ILE A 87 -11.29 4.56 -1.44
N PRO A 88 -11.10 5.89 -1.66
CA PRO A 88 -11.45 6.53 -2.93
C PRO A 88 -10.72 5.93 -4.14
N VAL A 89 -9.46 5.53 -3.95
CA VAL A 89 -8.59 5.01 -5.01
C VAL A 89 -7.69 3.93 -4.42
N ILE A 90 -7.76 2.72 -4.98
CA ILE A 90 -6.82 1.64 -4.65
C ILE A 90 -5.53 1.87 -5.43
N SER A 91 -4.40 2.07 -4.75
CA SER A 91 -3.07 2.18 -5.35
C SER A 91 -2.20 0.98 -5.01
N TYR A 92 -1.12 0.81 -5.76
CA TYR A 92 -0.25 -0.36 -5.67
C TYR A 92 1.19 -0.02 -5.33
N PRO A 93 1.94 -0.96 -4.73
CA PRO A 93 3.29 -0.70 -4.23
C PRO A 93 4.27 -0.22 -5.30
N TYR A 94 4.04 -0.56 -6.57
CA TYR A 94 4.84 -0.09 -7.70
C TYR A 94 4.48 1.32 -8.19
N GLU A 95 3.52 1.97 -7.55
CA GLU A 95 3.12 3.38 -7.76
C GLU A 95 3.52 4.26 -6.57
N TRP A 96 4.12 3.64 -5.54
CA TRP A 96 4.49 4.30 -4.30
C TRP A 96 5.94 4.74 -4.35
N THR A 97 6.22 5.84 -3.68
CA THR A 97 7.59 6.32 -3.49
C THR A 97 8.24 5.65 -2.28
N PHE A 98 9.52 5.95 -2.06
CA PHE A 98 10.30 5.38 -0.95
C PHE A 98 9.61 5.62 0.40
N SER A 99 9.22 6.86 0.69
CA SER A 99 8.61 7.25 1.96
C SER A 99 7.23 6.62 2.14
N MET A 100 6.44 6.48 1.06
CA MET A 100 5.14 5.79 1.10
C MET A 100 5.29 4.30 1.45
N LEU A 101 6.23 3.59 0.80
CA LEU A 101 6.50 2.18 1.10
C LEU A 101 7.09 2.01 2.51
N GLN A 102 7.92 2.94 2.97
CA GLN A 102 8.48 2.93 4.32
C GLN A 102 7.41 3.13 5.38
N ASP A 103 6.49 4.07 5.19
CA ASP A 103 5.42 4.35 6.14
C ASP A 103 4.44 3.19 6.26
N THR A 104 4.08 2.57 5.15
CA THR A 104 3.24 1.35 5.15
C THR A 104 3.96 0.17 5.81
N ALA A 105 5.27 0.02 5.61
CA ALA A 105 6.08 -0.99 6.31
C ALA A 105 6.09 -0.77 7.84
N LEU A 106 6.26 0.48 8.28
CA LEU A 106 6.25 0.84 9.70
C LEU A 106 4.84 0.67 10.30
N GLN A 107 3.79 1.03 9.58
CA GLN A 107 2.40 0.79 10.00
C GLN A 107 2.13 -0.70 10.16
N GLN A 108 2.48 -1.54 9.17
CA GLN A 108 2.35 -2.99 9.25
C GLN A 108 3.00 -3.55 10.52
N LEU A 109 4.25 -3.14 10.80
CA LEU A 109 4.97 -3.60 11.99
C LEU A 109 4.32 -3.11 13.28
N ARG A 110 3.94 -1.83 13.36
CA ARG A 110 3.26 -1.25 14.53
C ARG A 110 1.95 -1.99 14.82
N LEU A 111 1.08 -2.15 13.82
CA LEU A 111 -0.20 -2.85 13.97
C LEU A 111 -0.01 -4.30 14.41
N THR A 112 0.98 -5.00 13.83
CA THR A 112 1.30 -6.39 14.20
C THR A 112 1.75 -6.47 15.67
N ARG A 113 2.55 -5.50 16.15
CA ARG A 113 2.99 -5.44 17.56
C ARG A 113 1.85 -5.11 18.52
N MET A 114 0.99 -4.17 18.16
CA MET A 114 -0.19 -3.81 18.97
C MET A 114 -1.13 -5.02 19.09
N ALA A 115 -1.44 -5.68 17.97
CA ALA A 115 -2.25 -6.90 17.95
C ALA A 115 -1.63 -8.03 18.81
N LEU A 116 -0.29 -8.15 18.82
CA LEU A 116 0.41 -9.16 19.62
C LEU A 116 0.21 -8.99 21.13
N ALA A 117 0.03 -7.77 21.61
CA ALA A 117 -0.30 -7.50 23.01
C ALA A 117 -1.63 -8.15 23.41
N ASP A 118 -2.59 -8.19 22.47
CA ASP A 118 -3.92 -8.80 22.63
C ASP A 118 -3.99 -10.23 22.09
N ARG A 119 -2.85 -10.93 21.99
CA ARG A 119 -2.78 -12.35 21.57
C ARG A 119 -3.31 -12.56 20.14
N LEU A 120 -3.18 -11.57 19.27
CA LEU A 120 -3.44 -11.63 17.84
C LEU A 120 -2.13 -11.47 17.06
N LEU A 121 -2.10 -11.85 15.79
CA LEU A 121 -0.95 -11.65 14.92
C LEU A 121 -1.43 -11.54 13.46
N THR A 122 -0.69 -10.84 12.60
CA THR A 122 -0.98 -10.90 11.16
C THR A 122 -0.43 -12.19 10.55
N LYS A 123 -1.24 -12.87 9.74
CA LYS A 123 -0.84 -14.11 9.06
C LYS A 123 0.07 -13.85 7.85
N ASP A 124 -0.06 -12.66 7.27
CA ASP A 124 0.68 -12.15 6.13
C ASP A 124 1.18 -10.71 6.39
N ALA A 125 2.08 -10.23 5.53
CA ALA A 125 2.75 -8.94 5.67
C ALA A 125 3.14 -8.40 4.29
N THR A 126 2.13 -7.95 3.55
CA THR A 126 2.27 -7.44 2.18
C THR A 126 1.80 -5.98 2.10
N PRO A 127 2.48 -5.13 1.32
CA PRO A 127 2.05 -3.75 1.10
C PRO A 127 0.65 -3.66 0.47
N PHE A 128 0.19 -4.70 -0.24
CA PHE A 128 -1.19 -4.75 -0.76
C PHE A 128 -2.27 -4.71 0.33
N ASN A 129 -1.93 -4.94 1.60
CA ASN A 129 -2.86 -4.84 2.74
C ASN A 129 -3.02 -3.39 3.24
N SER A 130 -2.28 -2.45 2.64
CA SER A 130 -2.34 -1.01 2.95
C SER A 130 -2.81 -0.23 1.74
N GLN A 131 -3.52 0.85 2.00
CA GLN A 131 -3.97 1.85 1.03
C GLN A 131 -3.76 3.24 1.63
N PHE A 132 -4.22 4.30 0.94
CA PHE A 132 -4.03 5.66 1.39
C PHE A 132 -5.33 6.46 1.37
N MET A 133 -5.52 7.26 2.42
CA MET A 133 -6.47 8.38 2.45
C MET A 133 -5.65 9.67 2.39
N GLY A 134 -5.52 10.24 1.19
CA GLY A 134 -4.55 11.28 0.88
C GLY A 134 -3.12 10.81 1.11
N ALA A 135 -2.40 11.46 2.03
CA ALA A 135 -1.05 11.07 2.42
C ALA A 135 -1.00 10.21 3.71
N ALA A 136 -2.15 9.78 4.23
CA ALA A 136 -2.22 8.89 5.39
C ALA A 136 -2.34 7.43 4.96
N PRO A 137 -1.39 6.54 5.32
CA PRO A 137 -1.55 5.10 5.08
C PRO A 137 -2.65 4.52 5.97
N VAL A 138 -3.45 3.61 5.44
CA VAL A 138 -4.56 2.93 6.11
C VAL A 138 -4.50 1.44 5.81
N PHE A 139 -4.51 0.62 6.85
CA PHE A 139 -4.54 -0.83 6.70
C PHE A 139 -5.95 -1.34 6.41
N VAL A 140 -6.13 -2.04 5.27
CA VAL A 140 -7.46 -2.44 4.75
C VAL A 140 -7.75 -3.94 4.88
N ASP A 141 -6.73 -4.76 5.11
CA ASP A 141 -6.91 -6.22 5.18
C ASP A 141 -7.18 -6.73 6.60
N VAL A 142 -8.32 -6.37 7.18
CA VAL A 142 -8.68 -6.79 8.55
C VAL A 142 -8.72 -8.32 8.73
N GLY A 143 -8.94 -9.07 7.64
CA GLY A 143 -8.90 -10.54 7.63
C GLY A 143 -7.49 -11.12 7.83
N SER A 144 -6.44 -10.29 7.75
CA SER A 144 -5.06 -10.70 8.03
C SER A 144 -4.79 -11.01 9.50
N PHE A 145 -5.56 -10.44 10.43
CA PHE A 145 -5.38 -10.72 11.85
C PHE A 145 -5.97 -12.07 12.22
N GLU A 146 -5.17 -12.93 12.84
CA GLU A 146 -5.59 -14.22 13.37
C GLU A 146 -5.23 -14.36 14.85
N ARG A 147 -5.93 -15.24 15.56
CA ARG A 147 -5.56 -15.62 16.93
C ARG A 147 -4.14 -16.19 16.94
N LEU A 148 -3.33 -15.71 17.88
CA LEU A 148 -1.96 -16.16 18.04
C LEU A 148 -1.90 -17.66 18.35
N ARG A 149 -1.28 -18.42 17.45
CA ARG A 149 -1.06 -19.85 17.63
C ARG A 149 0.15 -20.09 18.55
N PRO A 150 0.04 -20.93 19.60
CA PRO A 150 1.16 -21.22 20.48
C PRO A 150 2.35 -21.81 19.72
N ASN A 151 3.56 -21.38 20.10
CA ASN A 151 4.84 -21.91 19.61
C ASN A 151 5.11 -21.70 18.10
N GLU A 152 4.36 -20.84 17.42
CA GLU A 152 4.58 -20.53 16.01
C GLU A 152 5.34 -19.21 15.82
N PRO A 153 6.26 -19.13 14.85
CA PRO A 153 6.88 -17.85 14.47
C PRO A 153 5.89 -16.98 13.69
N TRP A 154 6.21 -15.69 13.54
CA TRP A 154 5.44 -14.82 12.64
C TRP A 154 5.63 -15.24 11.18
N ARG A 155 4.55 -15.76 10.58
CA ARG A 155 4.54 -16.28 9.21
C ARG A 155 4.81 -15.20 8.16
N GLY A 156 4.38 -13.96 8.44
CA GLY A 156 4.56 -12.81 7.56
C GLY A 156 6.02 -12.36 7.39
N TYR A 157 6.95 -12.81 8.23
CA TYR A 157 8.34 -12.29 8.25
C TYR A 157 9.05 -12.34 6.89
N ARG A 158 8.95 -13.47 6.17
CA ARG A 158 9.59 -13.61 4.86
C ARG A 158 8.97 -12.65 3.85
N GLN A 159 7.65 -12.61 3.79
CA GLN A 159 6.90 -11.75 2.87
C GLN A 159 7.18 -10.27 3.16
N PHE A 160 7.28 -9.88 4.44
CA PHE A 160 7.68 -8.55 4.85
C PHE A 160 9.08 -8.19 4.31
N CYS A 161 10.03 -9.12 4.42
CA CYS A 161 11.36 -8.93 3.89
C CYS A 161 11.33 -8.72 2.36
N GLU A 162 10.61 -9.58 1.64
CA GLU A 162 10.57 -9.58 0.18
C GLU A 162 9.84 -8.36 -0.42
N LEU A 163 8.79 -7.87 0.23
CA LEU A 163 7.92 -6.81 -0.32
C LEU A 163 8.13 -5.41 0.29
N PHE A 164 8.73 -5.30 1.48
CA PHE A 164 9.03 -4.00 2.10
C PHE A 164 10.53 -3.79 2.26
N TYR A 165 11.18 -4.62 3.10
CA TYR A 165 12.53 -4.33 3.55
C TYR A 165 13.57 -4.40 2.42
N ASN A 166 13.53 -5.42 1.58
CA ASN A 166 14.47 -5.59 0.47
C ASN A 166 14.34 -4.46 -0.58
N PRO A 167 13.13 -4.11 -1.06
CA PRO A 167 12.90 -2.90 -1.88
C PRO A 167 13.49 -1.63 -1.28
N LEU A 168 13.14 -1.30 -0.03
CA LEU A 168 13.63 -0.10 0.66
C LEU A 168 15.15 -0.12 0.80
N LEU A 169 15.72 -1.27 1.18
CA LEU A 169 17.16 -1.40 1.35
C LEU A 169 17.90 -1.21 0.03
N LEU A 170 17.40 -1.74 -1.09
CA LEU A 170 18.03 -1.58 -2.40
C LEU A 170 18.01 -0.12 -2.86
N GLN A 171 16.90 0.57 -2.68
CA GLN A 171 16.83 1.99 -3.02
C GLN A 171 17.75 2.83 -2.12
N ALA A 172 17.69 2.65 -0.79
CA ALA A 172 18.51 3.40 0.16
C ALA A 172 20.02 3.09 0.09
N ALA A 173 20.40 1.88 -0.32
CA ALA A 173 21.80 1.44 -0.32
C ALA A 173 22.48 1.46 -1.69
N ALA A 174 21.71 1.37 -2.77
CA ALA A 174 22.22 1.23 -4.14
C ALA A 174 21.52 2.16 -5.15
N ASN A 175 20.59 3.02 -4.72
CA ASN A 175 19.81 3.91 -5.58
C ASN A 175 19.08 3.16 -6.71
N MET A 176 18.63 1.93 -6.43
CA MET A 176 17.88 1.12 -7.37
C MET A 176 16.37 1.31 -7.14
N PRO A 177 15.60 1.81 -8.12
CA PRO A 177 14.16 1.95 -7.98
C PRO A 177 13.51 0.56 -7.87
N PHE A 178 12.60 0.40 -6.91
CA PHE A 178 11.92 -0.88 -6.68
C PHE A 178 10.65 -1.05 -7.51
N GLN A 179 10.09 0.05 -8.03
CA GLN A 179 8.79 0.07 -8.71
C GLN A 179 8.72 -0.94 -9.87
N PRO A 180 9.74 -1.02 -10.77
CA PRO A 180 9.72 -2.03 -11.83
C PRO A 180 9.74 -3.47 -11.30
N TRP A 181 10.43 -3.72 -10.17
CA TRP A 181 10.51 -5.05 -9.56
C TRP A 181 9.20 -5.47 -8.92
N LEU A 182 8.55 -4.57 -8.17
CA LEU A 182 7.26 -4.84 -7.55
C LEU A 182 6.13 -4.94 -8.59
N ARG A 183 6.27 -4.26 -9.73
CA ARG A 183 5.37 -4.42 -10.89
C ARG A 183 5.56 -5.77 -11.57
N GLY A 184 6.81 -6.20 -11.77
CA GLY A 184 7.14 -7.47 -12.43
C GLY A 184 7.00 -8.72 -11.55
N SER A 185 6.93 -8.57 -10.22
CA SER A 185 6.88 -9.68 -9.27
C SER A 185 5.99 -9.36 -8.08
N LEU A 186 4.80 -9.99 -8.05
CA LEU A 186 3.89 -9.93 -6.89
C LEU A 186 4.48 -10.56 -5.61
N ARG A 187 5.59 -11.31 -5.74
CA ARG A 187 6.33 -11.89 -4.60
C ARG A 187 7.48 -11.00 -4.12
N GLY A 188 7.66 -9.83 -4.73
CA GLY A 188 8.73 -8.90 -4.36
C GLY A 188 10.11 -9.39 -4.76
N ILE A 189 11.12 -8.96 -3.99
CA ILE A 189 12.54 -9.17 -4.27
C ILE A 189 13.11 -10.14 -3.24
N SER A 190 13.63 -11.28 -3.70
CA SER A 190 14.17 -12.28 -2.78
C SER A 190 15.43 -11.79 -2.04
N PRO A 191 15.72 -12.33 -0.85
CA PRO A 191 16.97 -12.06 -0.13
C PRO A 191 18.22 -12.43 -0.94
N GLU A 192 18.15 -13.45 -1.79
CA GLU A 192 19.26 -13.85 -2.67
C GLU A 192 19.56 -12.82 -3.75
N VAL A 193 18.52 -12.33 -4.44
CA VAL A 193 18.65 -11.25 -5.44
C VAL A 193 19.18 -9.99 -4.76
N THR A 194 18.56 -9.61 -3.64
CA THR A 194 18.96 -8.45 -2.84
C THR A 194 20.42 -8.52 -2.42
N ARG A 195 20.87 -9.67 -1.90
CA ARG A 195 22.27 -9.89 -1.54
C ARG A 195 23.22 -9.68 -2.72
N SER A 196 22.83 -10.15 -3.90
CA SER A 196 23.66 -10.09 -5.11
C SER A 196 23.84 -8.65 -5.60
N LEU A 197 22.77 -7.85 -5.51
CA LEU A 197 22.75 -6.45 -5.94
C LEU A 197 23.37 -5.48 -4.93
N LEU A 198 23.33 -5.78 -3.63
CA LEU A 198 23.84 -4.86 -2.61
C LEU A 198 25.37 -4.68 -2.70
N PRO A 199 25.90 -3.45 -2.56
CA PRO A 199 27.34 -3.23 -2.42
C PRO A 199 27.91 -3.99 -1.21
N ALA A 200 29.08 -4.62 -1.36
CA ALA A 200 29.67 -5.48 -0.32
C ALA A 200 29.76 -4.79 1.06
N ARG A 201 30.13 -3.50 1.09
CA ARG A 201 30.20 -2.67 2.31
C ARG A 201 28.85 -2.52 3.04
N ARG A 202 27.73 -2.52 2.30
CA ARG A 202 26.37 -2.39 2.86
C ARG A 202 25.79 -3.74 3.31
N ARG A 203 26.43 -4.87 2.98
CA ARG A 203 26.03 -6.22 3.43
C ARG A 203 26.40 -6.51 4.89
N VAL A 204 27.29 -5.71 5.49
CA VAL A 204 27.82 -5.92 6.86
C VAL A 204 27.01 -5.15 7.93
N GLY A 205 26.12 -4.24 7.53
CA GLY A 205 25.21 -3.58 8.46
C GLY A 205 24.33 -4.61 9.19
N ARG A 206 24.12 -4.46 10.50
CA ARG A 206 23.43 -5.45 11.35
C ARG A 206 22.07 -5.90 10.78
N GLY A 207 21.28 -4.97 10.23
CA GLY A 207 20.00 -5.28 9.57
C GLY A 207 20.16 -6.11 8.29
N ALA A 208 21.00 -5.65 7.35
CA ALA A 208 21.26 -6.33 6.08
C ALA A 208 21.89 -7.72 6.30
N PHE A 209 22.76 -7.86 7.29
CA PHE A 209 23.36 -9.13 7.62
C PHE A 209 22.32 -10.17 8.07
N VAL A 210 21.43 -9.81 8.99
CA VAL A 210 20.41 -10.75 9.51
C VAL A 210 19.34 -11.03 8.46
N ASN A 211 18.73 -9.98 7.90
CA ASN A 211 17.51 -10.10 7.11
C ASN A 211 17.79 -10.49 5.65
N VAL A 212 19.03 -10.29 5.16
CA VAL A 212 19.41 -10.62 3.77
C VAL A 212 20.46 -11.74 3.74
N VAL A 213 21.59 -11.55 4.42
CA VAL A 213 22.73 -12.49 4.29
C VAL A 213 22.48 -13.81 5.02
N LEU A 214 22.03 -13.76 6.28
CA LEU A 214 21.70 -14.96 7.05
C LEU A 214 20.44 -15.63 6.50
N HIS A 215 19.40 -14.85 6.19
CA HIS A 215 18.18 -15.38 5.60
C HIS A 215 18.43 -16.13 4.28
N SER A 216 19.15 -15.53 3.32
CA SER A 216 19.48 -16.19 2.04
C SER A 216 20.29 -17.48 2.22
N ARG A 217 21.19 -17.54 3.21
CA ARG A 217 21.96 -18.75 3.53
C ARG A 217 21.10 -19.86 4.14
N LEU A 218 20.16 -19.49 5.01
CA LEU A 218 19.20 -20.43 5.58
C LEU A 218 18.27 -20.96 4.49
N GLU A 219 17.70 -20.09 3.65
CA GLU A 219 16.85 -20.52 2.51
C GLU A 219 17.56 -21.52 1.60
N ARG A 220 18.80 -21.24 1.18
CA ARG A 220 19.58 -22.15 0.33
C ARG A 220 19.91 -23.49 1.02
N LYS A 221 20.03 -23.51 2.34
CA LYS A 221 20.26 -24.73 3.13
C LYS A 221 18.98 -25.56 3.30
N TYR A 222 17.82 -24.90 3.36
CA TYR A 222 16.51 -25.54 3.54
C TYR A 222 15.83 -25.91 2.21
N SER A 223 16.09 -25.20 1.11
CA SER A 223 15.60 -25.60 -0.23
C SER A 223 16.20 -26.93 -0.69
N ASN A 224 17.43 -27.24 -0.24
CA ASN A 224 18.13 -28.49 -0.55
C ASN A 224 17.81 -29.64 0.41
N ASN A 225 17.13 -29.37 1.53
CA ASN A 225 16.73 -30.38 2.51
C ASN A 225 15.23 -30.24 2.74
N SER A 226 14.43 -31.13 2.14
CA SER A 226 12.99 -31.29 2.35
C SER A 226 12.65 -31.77 3.78
N ARG A 227 13.12 -31.05 4.80
CA ARG A 227 12.76 -31.25 6.21
C ARG A 227 11.61 -30.32 6.58
N ASP A 228 10.69 -30.83 7.39
CA ASP A 228 9.58 -30.09 7.98
C ASP A 228 10.09 -29.04 8.99
N VAL A 229 10.58 -27.91 8.45
CA VAL A 229 11.13 -26.78 9.21
C VAL A 229 10.06 -26.19 10.14
N THR A 230 8.81 -26.15 9.70
CA THR A 230 7.67 -25.66 10.50
C THR A 230 7.47 -26.52 11.75
N GLY A 231 7.57 -27.86 11.60
CA GLY A 231 7.50 -28.80 12.71
C GLY A 231 8.69 -28.76 13.68
N GLU A 232 9.90 -28.45 13.20
CA GLU A 232 11.09 -28.25 14.05
C GLU A 232 11.04 -26.94 14.83
N ILE A 233 10.61 -25.84 14.20
CA ILE A 233 10.47 -24.53 14.86
C ILE A 233 9.33 -24.58 15.90
N ARG A 234 8.20 -25.24 15.58
CA ARG A 234 7.12 -25.47 16.55
C ARG A 234 7.60 -26.25 17.78
N ARG A 235 8.46 -27.26 17.58
CA ARG A 235 9.10 -28.02 18.67
C ARG A 235 10.10 -27.20 19.49
N ALA A 236 10.75 -26.21 18.88
CA ALA A 236 11.66 -25.30 19.57
C ALA A 236 10.94 -24.26 20.46
N GLY A 237 9.61 -24.07 20.30
CA GLY A 237 8.80 -23.22 21.16
C GLY A 237 9.04 -21.73 20.93
N PHE A 238 8.42 -21.14 19.90
CA PHE A 238 8.50 -19.69 19.69
C PHE A 238 7.66 -18.94 20.74
N ASN A 239 8.33 -18.20 21.63
CA ASN A 239 7.67 -17.36 22.63
C ASN A 239 7.23 -16.02 22.00
N PRO A 240 6.02 -15.50 22.32
CA PRO A 240 5.58 -14.16 21.89
C PRO A 240 6.60 -13.04 22.09
N LYS A 241 7.41 -13.11 23.16
CA LYS A 241 8.49 -12.14 23.42
C LYS A 241 9.57 -12.13 22.32
N LEU A 242 9.82 -13.26 21.66
CA LEU A 242 10.76 -13.35 20.55
C LEU A 242 10.18 -12.68 19.30
N ILE A 243 8.89 -12.88 19.03
CA ILE A 243 8.17 -12.22 17.93
C ILE A 243 8.22 -10.70 18.15
N GLU A 244 7.89 -10.25 19.35
CA GLU A 244 7.93 -8.83 19.69
C GLU A 244 9.33 -8.23 19.51
N SER A 245 10.38 -8.93 19.97
CA SER A 245 11.77 -8.50 19.75
C SER A 245 12.14 -8.44 18.27
N GLN A 246 11.65 -9.37 17.45
CA GLN A 246 11.89 -9.39 16.01
C GLN A 246 11.20 -8.19 15.34
N LEU A 247 9.93 -7.94 15.64
CA LEU A 247 9.16 -6.81 15.10
C LEU A 247 9.80 -5.47 15.48
N ALA A 248 10.16 -5.27 16.75
CA ALA A 248 10.83 -4.05 17.21
C ALA A 248 12.19 -3.80 16.51
N LYS A 249 12.95 -4.87 16.23
CA LYS A 249 14.21 -4.76 15.47
C LYS A 249 13.95 -4.39 14.01
N LEU A 250 12.94 -4.97 13.38
CA LEU A 250 12.55 -4.62 12.01
C LEU A 250 12.12 -3.16 11.93
N GLU A 251 11.32 -2.69 12.88
CA GLU A 251 10.85 -1.30 12.92
C GLU A 251 12.01 -0.33 13.01
N LYS A 252 12.97 -0.60 13.90
CA LYS A 252 14.20 0.19 14.02
C LYS A 252 15.05 0.17 12.74
N VAL A 253 15.15 -0.99 12.09
CA VAL A 253 15.93 -1.13 10.85
C VAL A 253 15.27 -0.38 9.69
N VAL A 254 13.96 -0.56 9.50
CA VAL A 254 13.18 0.09 8.44
C VAL A 254 13.13 1.59 8.65
N GLY A 255 12.84 2.06 9.87
CA GLY A 255 12.79 3.49 10.19
C GLY A 255 14.16 4.19 10.14
N GLY A 256 15.25 3.42 10.16
CA GLY A 256 16.62 3.93 9.95
C GLY A 256 17.09 3.91 8.50
N LEU A 257 16.28 3.41 7.56
CA LEU A 257 16.57 3.54 6.14
C LEU A 257 16.23 4.95 5.70
N ASP A 258 17.11 5.55 4.91
CA ASP A 258 16.90 6.85 4.32
C ASP A 258 17.40 6.83 2.88
N TRP A 259 16.62 7.44 1.99
CA TRP A 259 16.97 7.63 0.59
C TRP A 259 17.39 9.09 0.40
N ALA A 260 18.63 9.36 0.82
CA ALA A 260 19.25 10.67 0.66
C ALA A 260 19.63 10.92 -0.81
N GLU A 261 19.22 12.08 -1.30
CA GLU A 261 19.33 12.61 -2.67
C GLU A 261 20.60 12.17 -3.42
N ALA A 262 20.42 11.40 -4.50
CA ALA A 262 21.26 11.59 -5.67
C ALA A 262 20.59 12.73 -6.43
N SER A 263 21.21 13.92 -6.43
CA SER A 263 20.86 15.08 -7.23
C SER A 263 20.12 14.67 -8.50
N SER A 264 18.78 14.73 -8.49
CA SER A 264 18.05 14.50 -9.71
C SER A 264 18.45 15.66 -10.62
N THR A 265 18.71 15.34 -11.88
CA THR A 265 18.95 16.31 -12.95
C THR A 265 17.78 17.30 -13.11
N TRP A 266 16.70 17.14 -12.33
CA TRP A 266 15.50 17.95 -12.25
C TRP A 266 15.33 18.71 -10.93
N SER A 267 16.23 18.56 -9.95
CA SER A 267 16.17 19.30 -8.67
C SER A 267 16.35 20.83 -8.84
N GLU A 268 16.80 21.28 -10.01
CA GLU A 268 16.80 22.70 -10.40
C GLU A 268 15.43 23.19 -10.91
N TYR A 269 14.44 22.32 -11.20
CA TYR A 269 13.09 22.75 -11.65
C TYR A 269 12.14 23.17 -10.51
N THR A 270 12.51 22.92 -9.25
CA THR A 270 11.82 23.58 -8.12
C THR A 270 12.03 25.09 -8.12
N ASP A 271 13.04 25.57 -8.87
CA ASP A 271 13.12 26.97 -9.22
C ASP A 271 12.09 27.25 -10.32
N ARG A 272 10.96 27.84 -9.94
CA ARG A 272 9.90 28.29 -10.88
C ARG A 272 10.37 29.44 -11.79
N SER A 273 11.68 29.68 -11.89
CA SER A 273 12.34 30.75 -12.64
C SER A 273 12.08 30.72 -14.15
N HIS A 274 11.54 29.62 -14.70
CA HIS A 274 11.10 29.53 -16.09
C HIS A 274 9.68 30.09 -16.35
N TYR A 275 8.86 30.31 -15.32
CA TYR A 275 7.60 31.03 -15.44
C TYR A 275 7.77 32.47 -14.95
N GLY A 276 7.30 33.45 -15.73
CA GLY A 276 7.07 34.77 -15.15
C GLY A 276 5.99 34.64 -14.07
N GLU A 277 6.18 35.28 -12.90
CA GLU A 277 5.24 35.20 -11.76
C GLU A 277 3.77 35.41 -12.18
N ARG A 278 3.54 36.31 -13.15
CA ARG A 278 2.20 36.60 -13.70
C ARG A 278 1.54 35.43 -14.44
N ASP A 279 2.30 34.60 -15.16
CA ASP A 279 1.75 33.48 -15.92
C ASP A 279 1.32 32.35 -14.98
N LEU A 280 2.05 32.16 -13.89
CA LEU A 280 1.72 31.18 -12.87
C LEU A 280 0.45 31.57 -12.11
N ASP A 281 0.34 32.84 -11.71
CA ASP A 281 -0.85 33.36 -11.03
C ASP A 281 -2.11 33.28 -11.93
N ALA A 282 -1.98 33.58 -13.22
CA ALA A 282 -3.05 33.44 -14.18
C ALA A 282 -3.50 31.96 -14.32
N LYS A 283 -2.55 31.02 -14.40
CA LYS A 283 -2.85 29.58 -14.43
C LYS A 283 -3.51 29.12 -13.12
N ALA A 284 -3.02 29.57 -11.97
CA ALA A 284 -3.59 29.24 -10.66
C ALA A 284 -5.05 29.70 -10.56
N THR A 285 -5.31 30.94 -10.98
CA THR A 285 -6.66 31.51 -11.02
C THR A 285 -7.57 30.69 -11.93
N PHE A 286 -7.12 30.38 -13.14
CA PHE A 286 -7.88 29.55 -14.09
C PHE A 286 -8.20 28.16 -13.52
N VAL A 287 -7.22 27.48 -12.91
CA VAL A 287 -7.43 26.17 -12.28
C VAL A 287 -8.45 26.26 -11.15
N GLY A 288 -8.36 27.30 -10.31
CA GLY A 288 -9.33 27.55 -9.23
C GLY A 288 -10.75 27.76 -9.77
N GLU A 289 -10.92 28.58 -10.81
CA GLU A 289 -12.21 28.81 -11.47
C GLU A 289 -12.80 27.52 -12.05
N VAL A 290 -12.00 26.71 -12.76
CA VAL A 290 -12.46 25.45 -13.36
C VAL A 290 -12.81 24.39 -12.31
N ALA A 291 -11.98 24.30 -11.26
CA ALA A 291 -12.20 23.34 -10.17
C ALA A 291 -13.44 23.72 -9.34
N SER A 292 -13.67 25.00 -9.07
CA SER A 292 -14.80 25.50 -8.28
C SER A 292 -16.13 25.58 -9.03
N ALA A 293 -16.13 25.53 -10.37
CA ALA A 293 -17.34 25.67 -11.19
C ALA A 293 -18.44 24.66 -10.84
N VAL A 294 -18.06 23.44 -10.44
CA VAL A 294 -18.97 22.36 -10.02
C VAL A 294 -18.27 21.55 -8.93
N PRO A 295 -18.97 21.09 -7.87
CA PRO A 295 -18.40 20.18 -6.89
C PRO A 295 -17.80 18.94 -7.58
N ARG A 296 -16.53 18.63 -7.29
CA ARG A 296 -15.82 17.47 -7.87
C ARG A 296 -15.71 16.36 -6.86
N SER A 297 -16.03 15.12 -7.24
CA SER A 297 -15.76 13.96 -6.40
C SER A 297 -14.29 13.57 -6.51
N GLN A 298 -13.75 13.54 -7.73
CA GLN A 298 -12.36 13.17 -7.96
C GLN A 298 -11.72 14.04 -9.04
N VAL A 299 -10.50 14.53 -8.78
CA VAL A 299 -9.66 15.23 -9.76
C VAL A 299 -8.40 14.41 -10.01
N LEU A 300 -7.96 14.32 -11.26
CA LEU A 300 -6.69 13.73 -11.64
C LEU A 300 -5.76 14.82 -12.17
N ASP A 301 -4.63 15.05 -11.49
CA ASP A 301 -3.60 16.00 -11.90
C ASP A 301 -2.42 15.22 -12.53
N LEU A 302 -2.25 15.38 -13.84
CA LEU A 302 -1.25 14.68 -14.64
C LEU A 302 -0.01 15.56 -14.84
N GLY A 303 1.13 15.10 -14.36
CA GLY A 303 2.36 15.91 -14.29
C GLY A 303 2.29 16.91 -13.14
N ALA A 304 1.87 16.42 -11.97
CA ALA A 304 1.53 17.26 -10.82
C ALA A 304 2.75 17.99 -10.23
N ASN A 305 3.97 17.55 -10.53
CA ASN A 305 5.22 18.11 -9.99
C ASN A 305 5.15 18.29 -8.46
N ASP A 306 5.38 19.50 -7.95
CA ASP A 306 5.34 19.86 -6.53
C ASP A 306 3.92 19.89 -5.93
N GLY A 307 2.90 19.54 -6.72
CA GLY A 307 1.50 19.47 -6.31
C GLY A 307 0.82 20.82 -6.13
N TYR A 308 1.38 21.92 -6.65
CA TYR A 308 0.80 23.25 -6.49
C TYR A 308 -0.64 23.35 -7.01
N PHE A 309 -0.91 22.85 -8.22
CA PHE A 309 -2.26 22.84 -8.79
C PHE A 309 -3.15 21.76 -8.16
N SER A 310 -2.59 20.62 -7.76
CA SER A 310 -3.28 19.61 -6.97
C SER A 310 -3.86 20.19 -5.67
N ARG A 311 -3.12 21.07 -4.99
CA ARG A 311 -3.57 21.74 -3.77
C ARG A 311 -4.72 22.70 -4.03
N ILE A 312 -4.62 23.54 -5.07
CA ILE A 312 -5.71 24.43 -5.49
C ILE A 312 -6.97 23.61 -5.80
N ALA A 313 -6.83 22.53 -6.58
CA ALA A 313 -7.95 21.66 -6.90
C ALA A 313 -8.57 20.98 -5.67
N SER A 314 -7.77 20.66 -4.66
CA SER A 314 -8.23 19.99 -3.42
C SER A 314 -9.13 20.86 -2.54
N GLU A 315 -9.14 22.18 -2.74
CA GLU A 315 -10.08 23.08 -2.06
C GLU A 315 -11.52 22.94 -2.59
N HIS A 316 -11.68 22.35 -3.78
CA HIS A 316 -12.96 22.26 -4.48
C HIS A 316 -13.36 20.81 -4.84
N ALA A 317 -12.52 19.84 -4.47
CA ALA A 317 -12.71 18.42 -4.76
C ALA A 317 -12.65 17.58 -3.48
N LYS A 318 -13.44 16.49 -3.43
CA LYS A 318 -13.35 15.54 -2.30
C LYS A 318 -12.01 14.79 -2.29
N TYR A 319 -11.46 14.49 -3.46
CA TYR A 319 -10.21 13.76 -3.59
C TYR A 319 -9.45 14.17 -4.85
N VAL A 320 -8.13 14.31 -4.74
CA VAL A 320 -7.22 14.63 -5.84
C VAL A 320 -6.16 13.54 -5.95
N ILE A 321 -5.94 13.04 -7.14
CA ILE A 321 -4.85 12.10 -7.46
C ILE A 321 -3.78 12.90 -8.20
N ALA A 322 -2.63 13.10 -7.56
CA ALA A 322 -1.50 13.83 -8.11
C ALA A 322 -0.49 12.84 -8.67
N VAL A 323 -0.25 12.85 -9.99
CA VAL A 323 0.60 11.86 -10.66
C VAL A 323 1.78 12.53 -11.32
N ASP A 324 2.97 11.96 -11.14
CA ASP A 324 4.17 12.36 -11.87
C ASP A 324 5.10 11.16 -12.12
N SER A 325 5.92 11.27 -13.15
CA SER A 325 6.92 10.28 -13.55
C SER A 325 8.23 10.42 -12.76
N ASP A 326 8.47 11.55 -12.08
CA ASP A 326 9.62 11.70 -11.18
C ASP A 326 9.26 11.24 -9.75
N ALA A 327 9.78 10.06 -9.37
CA ALA A 327 9.59 9.48 -8.05
C ALA A 327 10.10 10.36 -6.89
N LEU A 328 11.13 11.19 -7.12
CA LEU A 328 11.66 12.09 -6.08
C LEU A 328 10.71 13.26 -5.84
N VAL A 329 10.13 13.81 -6.90
CA VAL A 329 9.16 14.90 -6.82
C VAL A 329 7.90 14.45 -6.09
N ILE A 330 7.38 13.27 -6.44
CA ILE A 330 6.25 12.66 -5.72
C ILE A 330 6.62 12.34 -4.27
N ASP A 331 7.84 11.88 -3.98
CA ASP A 331 8.24 11.57 -2.59
C ASP A 331 8.27 12.83 -1.73
N ARG A 332 8.78 13.94 -2.27
CA ARG A 332 8.76 15.26 -1.62
C ARG A 332 7.33 15.76 -1.41
N LEU A 333 6.47 15.65 -2.43
CA LEU A 333 5.06 16.01 -2.31
C LEU A 333 4.38 15.18 -1.22
N TYR A 334 4.54 13.85 -1.23
CA TYR A 334 4.03 12.95 -0.19
C TYR A 334 4.48 13.35 1.22
N ARG A 335 5.78 13.59 1.42
CA ARG A 335 6.31 14.01 2.73
C ARG A 335 5.70 15.33 3.20
N SER A 336 5.52 16.29 2.29
CA SER A 336 4.88 17.58 2.60
C SER A 336 3.41 17.40 3.01
N LEU A 337 2.62 16.68 2.19
CA LEU A 337 1.22 16.39 2.46
C LEU A 337 1.04 15.62 3.76
N ARG A 338 1.93 14.66 4.05
CA ARG A 338 1.89 13.90 5.29
C ARG A 338 2.20 14.76 6.51
N ALA A 339 3.17 15.67 6.43
CA ALA A 339 3.48 16.60 7.51
C ALA A 339 2.31 17.56 7.80
N GLU A 340 1.51 17.88 6.79
CA GLU A 340 0.29 18.69 6.93
C GLU A 340 -0.93 17.90 7.43
N GLY A 341 -0.82 16.56 7.50
CA GLY A 341 -1.97 15.69 7.81
C GLY A 341 -3.02 15.65 6.70
N ASN A 342 -2.62 15.94 5.45
CA ASN A 342 -3.54 15.99 4.31
C ASN A 342 -4.12 14.60 3.99
N ARG A 343 -5.46 14.52 3.92
CA ARG A 343 -6.22 13.30 3.62
C ARG A 343 -6.98 13.34 2.29
N SER A 344 -6.81 14.39 1.49
CA SER A 344 -7.56 14.62 0.25
C SER A 344 -6.69 14.56 -1.02
N VAL A 345 -5.36 14.66 -0.91
CA VAL A 345 -4.44 14.58 -2.05
C VAL A 345 -3.61 13.31 -1.94
N LEU A 346 -3.76 12.42 -2.92
CA LEU A 346 -2.99 11.18 -3.06
C LEU A 346 -1.90 11.37 -4.12
N PRO A 347 -0.63 11.53 -3.74
CA PRO A 347 0.48 11.55 -4.67
C PRO A 347 0.86 10.13 -5.09
N LEU A 348 1.04 9.90 -6.39
CA LEU A 348 1.46 8.61 -6.96
C LEU A 348 2.55 8.81 -7.99
N TYR A 349 3.53 7.91 -7.96
CA TYR A 349 4.46 7.74 -9.05
C TYR A 349 3.76 6.95 -10.17
N SER A 350 3.68 7.54 -11.35
CA SER A 350 3.32 6.82 -12.57
C SER A 350 3.94 7.49 -13.78
N ASP A 351 4.55 6.69 -14.62
CA ASP A 351 4.79 7.04 -16.01
C ASP A 351 3.47 6.91 -16.78
N LEU A 352 3.10 7.90 -17.59
CA LEU A 352 1.85 7.86 -18.37
C LEU A 352 2.01 7.04 -19.65
N VAL A 353 3.23 6.90 -20.18
CA VAL A 353 3.51 6.05 -21.34
C VAL A 353 3.83 4.60 -20.95
N ASP A 354 4.15 4.36 -19.68
CA ASP A 354 4.35 3.04 -19.07
C ASP A 354 3.51 2.85 -17.80
N SER A 355 2.23 3.23 -17.89
CA SER A 355 1.29 3.20 -16.75
C SER A 355 1.08 1.79 -16.18
N SER A 356 0.67 1.72 -14.91
CA SER A 356 0.40 0.46 -14.22
C SER A 356 -0.60 -0.43 -14.98
N PRO A 357 -0.16 -1.62 -15.46
CA PRO A 357 -1.04 -2.53 -16.19
C PRO A 357 -1.87 -3.39 -15.22
N SER A 358 -2.84 -4.13 -15.77
CA SER A 358 -3.50 -5.17 -14.98
C SER A 358 -2.56 -6.34 -14.69
N LEU A 359 -2.54 -6.85 -13.46
CA LEU A 359 -1.62 -7.92 -13.01
C LEU A 359 -2.32 -9.04 -12.24
N GLY A 360 -1.57 -10.13 -12.04
CA GLY A 360 -1.94 -11.28 -11.21
C GLY A 360 -2.74 -12.34 -11.95
N TRP A 361 -3.44 -13.19 -11.18
CA TRP A 361 -4.20 -14.30 -11.77
C TRP A 361 -5.21 -13.78 -12.81
N ARG A 362 -5.19 -14.36 -14.01
CA ARG A 362 -6.00 -13.94 -15.18
C ARG A 362 -5.86 -12.45 -15.56
N SER A 363 -4.83 -11.76 -15.07
CA SER A 363 -4.68 -10.30 -15.20
C SER A 363 -5.86 -9.52 -14.64
N GLN A 364 -6.48 -10.03 -13.58
CA GLN A 364 -7.66 -9.43 -12.95
C GLN A 364 -7.46 -9.12 -11.46
N GLU A 365 -6.41 -9.67 -10.84
CA GLU A 365 -6.14 -9.52 -9.41
C GLU A 365 -5.82 -8.07 -9.00
N ARG A 366 -5.24 -7.31 -9.93
CA ARG A 366 -4.87 -5.89 -9.78
C ARG A 366 -5.25 -5.16 -11.07
N PRO A 367 -6.35 -4.39 -11.13
CA PRO A 367 -6.72 -3.65 -12.33
C PRO A 367 -5.71 -2.57 -12.74
N ALA A 368 -5.62 -2.29 -14.04
CA ALA A 368 -4.81 -1.20 -14.57
C ALA A 368 -5.21 0.17 -14.00
N PHE A 369 -4.28 1.14 -13.99
CA PHE A 369 -4.48 2.50 -13.46
C PHE A 369 -5.76 3.16 -13.99
N THR A 370 -5.97 3.09 -15.31
CA THR A 370 -7.12 3.70 -16.00
C THR A 370 -8.45 3.04 -15.69
N SER A 371 -8.46 1.79 -15.20
CA SER A 371 -9.68 1.09 -14.80
C SER A 371 -10.11 1.41 -13.37
N ARG A 372 -9.20 1.95 -12.55
CA ARG A 372 -9.42 2.20 -11.12
C ARG A 372 -9.48 3.69 -10.75
N VAL A 373 -9.20 4.57 -11.70
CA VAL A 373 -9.26 6.03 -11.56
C VAL A 373 -10.38 6.55 -12.47
N SER A 374 -11.33 7.29 -11.92
CA SER A 374 -12.53 7.78 -12.63
C SER A 374 -12.82 9.24 -12.23
N PRO A 375 -12.02 10.18 -12.74
CA PRO A 375 -12.07 11.58 -12.33
C PRO A 375 -13.19 12.35 -13.04
N ASP A 376 -13.75 13.34 -12.34
CA ASP A 376 -14.72 14.30 -12.90
C ASP A 376 -14.02 15.51 -13.54
N LEU A 377 -12.72 15.64 -13.33
CA LEU A 377 -11.84 16.68 -13.88
C LEU A 377 -10.42 16.14 -14.02
N VAL A 378 -9.80 16.39 -15.18
CA VAL A 378 -8.39 16.07 -15.43
C VAL A 378 -7.64 17.37 -15.68
N LEU A 379 -6.55 17.58 -14.94
CA LEU A 379 -5.60 18.66 -15.18
C LEU A 379 -4.41 18.11 -15.96
N ALA A 380 -4.05 18.79 -17.06
CA ALA A 380 -2.94 18.41 -17.94
C ALA A 380 -2.21 19.68 -18.43
N LEU A 381 -1.61 20.42 -17.50
CA LEU A 381 -1.22 21.82 -17.70
C LEU A 381 0.14 22.03 -18.42
N ALA A 382 0.96 20.98 -18.51
CA ALA A 382 2.24 21.00 -19.22
C ALA A 382 2.60 19.63 -19.82
N LEU A 383 1.59 18.82 -20.14
CA LEU A 383 1.79 17.39 -20.42
C LEU A 383 1.96 17.06 -21.91
N VAL A 384 1.15 17.66 -22.79
CA VAL A 384 1.02 17.26 -24.20
C VAL A 384 2.36 17.32 -24.94
N HIS A 385 3.20 18.31 -24.62
CA HIS A 385 4.52 18.44 -25.24
C HIS A 385 5.44 17.24 -24.93
N HIS A 386 5.46 16.77 -23.69
CA HIS A 386 6.28 15.62 -23.31
C HIS A 386 5.77 14.35 -24.01
N LEU A 387 4.47 14.10 -23.96
CA LEU A 387 3.89 12.90 -24.59
C LEU A 387 4.09 12.87 -26.11
N ALA A 388 3.75 13.96 -26.81
CA ALA A 388 3.77 13.97 -28.27
C ALA A 388 5.19 14.10 -28.84
N ILE A 389 6.07 14.89 -28.19
CA ILE A 389 7.40 15.19 -28.74
C ILE A 389 8.48 14.29 -28.16
N THR A 390 8.49 14.05 -26.85
CA THR A 390 9.51 13.20 -26.21
C THR A 390 9.19 11.73 -26.43
N ASP A 391 7.95 11.32 -26.16
CA ASP A 391 7.58 9.90 -26.15
C ASP A 391 6.87 9.42 -27.42
N THR A 392 6.65 10.31 -28.39
CA THR A 392 6.03 10.01 -29.69
C THR A 392 4.65 9.35 -29.58
N VAL A 393 3.90 9.69 -28.52
CA VAL A 393 2.51 9.26 -28.33
C VAL A 393 1.62 9.97 -29.36
N PRO A 394 0.80 9.24 -30.14
CA PRO A 394 0.03 9.78 -31.26
C PRO A 394 -1.10 10.74 -30.88
#